data_AF-A0A6H5IVJ1-F1
#
_entry.id   AF-A0A6H5IVJ1-F1
#
_cell.length_a   1.000
_cell.length_b   1.000
_cell.length_c   1.000
_cell.angle_alpha   90.00
_cell.angle_beta   90.00
_cell.angle_gamma   90.00
#
_symmetry.space_group_name_H-M   'P 1'
#
loop_
_entity.id
_entity.type
_entity.pdbx_description
1 polymer ?
#
loop_
_entity_poly.entity_id
_entity_poly.type
_entity_poly.pdbx_seq_one_letter_code
_entity_poly.pdbx_strand_id
1 'polypeptide(L)'
;MNPKDSVHLLFFSSSVPSLGTNELFTVLQSNYSNVNIKRAHLTDYIKGTPVEKWLTPKLLLSSNWPLIHLSDILRLLTLWKFGGIYLDLDIVVTKSLENLKNFAGAQDDERIANGVMGFDQDRLGHRLVEECLTELMKDFRGDLWAHNGPDIVTKVIQKQCNLKSVAHMINSSSCKGFQVFHPSVFYPIPYQEWERYFYEDLDGQTLDLIRKSKIIHVWNKLSKWEPVTDKSPYSAVAKQFCPHVFEKCKSRF
;
A
#
# COMPACT_ATOMS: atom_id res chain seq x y z
N MET A 1 -14.26 -5.71 7.83
CA MET A 1 -14.34 -5.95 6.36
C MET A 1 -13.25 -6.95 6.01
N ASN A 2 -13.48 -7.85 5.04
CA ASN A 2 -12.61 -9.01 4.71
C ASN A 2 -12.51 -10.09 5.82
N PRO A 3 -13.63 -10.58 6.39
CA PRO A 3 -13.60 -11.60 7.45
C PRO A 3 -12.99 -12.94 7.02
N LYS A 4 -12.89 -13.24 5.72
CA LYS A 4 -12.33 -14.50 5.21
C LYS A 4 -10.81 -14.45 5.02
N ASP A 5 -10.23 -13.24 4.98
CA ASP A 5 -8.81 -13.05 4.76
C ASP A 5 -8.05 -12.97 6.08
N SER A 6 -6.84 -13.53 6.11
CA SER A 6 -5.89 -13.31 7.21
C SER A 6 -5.11 -12.02 6.96
N VAL A 7 -5.25 -11.05 7.86
CA VAL A 7 -4.59 -9.74 7.77
C VAL A 7 -3.31 -9.77 8.58
N HIS A 8 -2.17 -9.48 7.95
CA HIS A 8 -0.86 -9.50 8.61
C HIS A 8 -0.24 -8.11 8.67
N LEU A 9 -0.05 -7.57 9.88
CA LEU A 9 0.78 -6.38 10.11
C LEU A 9 2.21 -6.84 10.37
N LEU A 10 3.10 -6.59 9.40
CA LEU A 10 4.53 -6.89 9.51
C LEU A 10 5.29 -5.65 9.99
N PHE A 11 6.13 -5.81 11.01
CA PHE A 11 7.06 -4.76 11.42
C PHE A 11 8.49 -5.26 11.57
N PHE A 12 9.43 -4.45 11.09
CA PHE A 12 10.86 -4.74 11.04
C PHE A 12 11.56 -3.82 12.01
N SER A 13 11.72 -4.27 13.25
CA SER A 13 12.37 -3.50 14.30
C SER A 13 13.16 -4.40 15.23
N SER A 14 14.37 -3.95 15.60
CA SER A 14 15.16 -4.56 16.67
C SER A 14 14.69 -4.11 18.07
N SER A 15 13.97 -3.00 18.14
CA SER A 15 13.43 -2.43 19.38
C SER A 15 12.03 -2.96 19.70
N VAL A 16 11.72 -3.03 20.99
CA VAL A 16 10.36 -3.30 21.48
C VAL A 16 9.45 -2.14 21.05
N PRO A 17 8.20 -2.40 20.62
CA PRO A 17 7.26 -1.33 20.30
C PRO A 17 7.03 -0.41 21.51
N SER A 18 6.76 0.86 21.23
CA SER A 18 6.43 1.83 22.28
C SER A 18 5.15 1.42 23.04
N LEU A 19 4.93 1.98 24.23
CA LEU A 19 3.70 1.74 24.99
C LEU A 19 2.45 2.05 24.14
N GLY A 20 2.44 3.21 23.46
CA GLY A 20 1.33 3.58 22.58
C GLY A 20 1.13 2.60 21.42
N THR A 21 2.21 2.11 20.81
CA THR A 21 2.12 1.08 19.77
C THR A 21 1.57 -0.24 20.30
N ASN A 22 2.00 -0.68 21.49
CA ASN A 22 1.50 -1.90 22.12
C ASN A 22 0.01 -1.78 22.51
N GLU A 23 -0.44 -0.61 22.93
CA GLU A 23 -1.86 -0.35 23.17
C GLU A 23 -2.67 -0.50 21.89
N LEU A 24 -2.20 0.05 20.76
CA LEU A 24 -2.85 -0.13 19.45
C LEU A 24 -2.86 -1.59 19.01
N PHE A 25 -1.77 -2.32 19.22
CA PHE A 25 -1.70 -3.75 18.93
C PHE A 25 -2.73 -4.54 19.75
N THR A 26 -2.87 -4.20 21.03
CA THR A 26 -3.86 -4.80 21.92
C THR A 26 -5.29 -4.52 21.45
N VAL A 27 -5.58 -3.28 21.05
CA VAL A 27 -6.88 -2.90 20.49
C VAL A 27 -7.20 -3.73 19.23
N LEU A 28 -6.23 -3.86 18.32
CA LEU A 28 -6.44 -4.63 17.08
C LEU A 28 -6.67 -6.12 17.38
N GLN A 29 -5.82 -6.75 18.18
CA GLN A 29 -5.89 -8.19 18.46
C GLN A 29 -7.11 -8.58 19.31
N SER A 30 -7.62 -7.67 20.15
CA SER A 30 -8.80 -7.93 20.98
C SER A 30 -10.11 -7.81 20.19
N ASN A 31 -10.13 -7.02 19.12
CA ASN A 31 -11.35 -6.75 18.35
C ASN A 31 -11.42 -7.50 17.00
N TYR A 32 -10.28 -7.98 16.48
CA TYR A 32 -10.21 -8.63 15.18
C TYR A 32 -9.43 -9.95 15.24
N SER A 33 -10.15 -11.07 15.19
CA SER A 33 -9.57 -12.42 15.27
C SER A 33 -8.73 -12.81 14.05
N ASN A 34 -8.97 -12.16 12.91
CA ASN A 34 -8.23 -12.38 11.66
C ASN A 34 -7.03 -11.43 11.48
N VAL A 35 -6.71 -10.59 12.47
CA VAL A 35 -5.54 -9.69 12.44
C VAL A 35 -4.37 -10.29 13.21
N ASN A 36 -3.24 -10.42 12.51
CA ASN A 36 -2.02 -11.04 12.98
C ASN A 36 -0.87 -10.03 12.94
N ILE A 37 -0.34 -9.67 14.11
CA ILE A 37 0.79 -8.76 14.21
C ILE A 37 2.06 -9.60 14.33
N LYS A 38 3.01 -9.40 13.40
CA LYS A 38 4.23 -10.20 13.31
C LYS A 38 5.45 -9.30 13.25
N ARG A 39 6.38 -9.57 14.16
CA ARG A 39 7.73 -9.02 14.12
C ARG A 39 8.60 -9.87 13.20
N ALA A 40 9.38 -9.24 12.34
CA ALA A 40 10.37 -9.93 11.50
C ALA A 40 11.74 -9.27 11.63
N HIS A 41 12.79 -10.09 11.67
CA HIS A 41 14.17 -9.62 11.51
C HIS A 41 14.51 -9.58 10.03
N LEU A 42 15.07 -8.47 9.55
CA LEU A 42 15.33 -8.27 8.13
C LEU A 42 16.20 -9.39 7.54
N THR A 43 17.28 -9.77 8.23
CA THR A 43 18.21 -10.82 7.79
C THR A 43 17.52 -12.17 7.59
N ASP A 44 16.62 -12.55 8.51
CA ASP A 44 15.88 -13.80 8.40
C ASP A 44 14.80 -13.71 7.32
N TYR A 45 14.19 -12.54 7.17
CA TYR A 45 13.10 -12.32 6.23
C TYR A 45 13.54 -12.41 4.76
N ILE A 46 14.77 -11.94 4.46
CA ILE A 46 15.32 -11.97 3.10
C ILE A 46 16.04 -13.27 2.75
N LYS A 47 16.23 -14.17 3.71
CA LYS A 47 16.96 -15.43 3.48
C LYS A 47 16.23 -16.32 2.46
N GLY A 48 16.98 -16.85 1.50
CA GLY A 48 16.47 -17.69 0.41
C GLY A 48 15.66 -16.93 -0.64
N THR A 49 15.75 -15.60 -0.68
CA THR A 49 14.99 -14.76 -1.60
C THR A 49 15.90 -14.13 -2.66
N PRO A 50 15.36 -13.64 -3.80
CA PRO A 50 16.17 -13.01 -4.84
C PRO A 50 17.00 -11.83 -4.33
N VAL A 51 16.53 -11.14 -3.29
CA VAL A 51 17.21 -9.96 -2.73
C VAL A 51 18.23 -10.30 -1.64
N GLU A 52 18.38 -11.55 -1.21
CA GLU A 52 19.22 -11.94 -0.05
C GLU A 52 20.64 -11.37 -0.12
N LYS A 53 21.31 -11.58 -1.25
CA LYS A 53 22.71 -11.14 -1.47
C LYS A 53 22.80 -9.70 -1.95
N TRP A 54 21.72 -9.17 -2.50
CA TRP A 54 21.68 -7.86 -3.13
C TRP A 54 21.34 -6.75 -2.12
N LEU A 55 20.39 -7.00 -1.21
CA LEU A 55 19.97 -6.05 -0.19
C LEU A 55 20.98 -5.98 0.95
N THR A 56 21.93 -5.06 0.83
CA THR A 56 22.98 -4.84 1.83
C THR A 56 22.78 -3.54 2.60
N PRO A 57 23.33 -3.40 3.82
CA PRO A 57 23.34 -2.13 4.53
C PRO A 57 23.96 -1.00 3.70
N LYS A 58 25.02 -1.28 2.93
CA LYS A 58 25.67 -0.30 2.05
C LYS A 58 24.73 0.21 0.96
N LEU A 59 23.94 -0.66 0.34
CA LEU A 59 22.94 -0.28 -0.66
C LEU A 59 21.91 0.67 -0.03
N LEU A 60 21.33 0.30 1.11
CA LEU A 60 20.35 1.15 1.79
C LEU A 60 20.94 2.50 2.20
N LEU A 61 22.15 2.53 2.75
CA LEU A 61 22.84 3.76 3.16
C LEU A 61 23.22 4.67 1.97
N SER A 62 23.24 4.14 0.73
CA SER A 62 23.45 4.96 -0.47
C SER A 62 22.18 5.71 -0.93
N SER A 63 21.02 5.38 -0.36
CA SER A 63 19.76 6.03 -0.68
C SER A 63 19.55 7.32 0.12
N ASN A 64 18.96 8.33 -0.51
CA ASN A 64 18.47 9.53 0.15
C ASN A 64 17.23 9.25 1.03
N TRP A 65 16.57 8.10 0.84
CA TRP A 65 15.35 7.69 1.56
C TRP A 65 15.39 6.19 1.94
N PRO A 66 16.35 5.78 2.79
CA PRO A 66 16.63 4.37 3.07
C PRO A 66 15.41 3.59 3.59
N LEU A 67 14.60 4.21 4.46
CA LEU A 67 13.43 3.56 5.04
C LEU A 67 12.29 3.38 4.01
N ILE A 68 12.16 4.32 3.09
CA ILE A 68 11.11 4.30 2.06
C ILE A 68 11.45 3.26 1.01
N HIS A 69 12.69 3.28 0.52
CA HIS A 69 13.17 2.29 -0.44
C HIS A 69 13.23 0.89 0.17
N LEU A 70 13.54 0.74 1.46
CA LEU A 70 13.40 -0.54 2.15
C LEU A 70 11.93 -1.01 2.15
N SER A 71 10.97 -0.11 2.40
CA SER A 71 9.54 -0.43 2.31
C SER A 71 9.12 -0.83 0.89
N ASP A 72 9.62 -0.15 -0.15
CA ASP A 72 9.38 -0.51 -1.56
C ASP A 72 9.89 -1.92 -1.90
N ILE A 73 11.07 -2.29 -1.39
CA ILE A 73 11.61 -3.63 -1.56
C ILE A 73 10.77 -4.65 -0.79
N LEU A 74 10.44 -4.38 0.47
CA LEU A 74 9.76 -5.33 1.34
C LEU A 74 8.33 -5.62 0.90
N ARG A 75 7.60 -4.65 0.35
CA ARG A 75 6.23 -4.92 -0.13
C ARG A 75 6.21 -5.88 -1.31
N LEU A 76 7.12 -5.69 -2.29
CA LEU A 76 7.28 -6.61 -3.42
C LEU A 76 7.79 -7.97 -2.96
N LEU A 77 8.76 -7.99 -2.04
CA LEU A 77 9.29 -9.24 -1.48
C LEU A 77 8.21 -10.02 -0.71
N THR A 78 7.36 -9.33 0.05
CA THR A 78 6.26 -9.96 0.80
C THR A 78 5.29 -10.63 -0.15
N LEU A 79 4.91 -9.93 -1.23
CA LEU A 79 4.05 -10.48 -2.29
C LEU A 79 4.72 -11.64 -3.03
N TRP A 80 6.03 -11.58 -3.27
CA TRP A 80 6.77 -12.71 -3.85
C TRP A 80 6.75 -13.95 -2.93
N LYS A 81 6.96 -13.77 -1.62
CA LYS A 81 7.01 -14.86 -0.63
C LYS A 81 5.66 -15.52 -0.39
N PHE A 82 4.58 -14.73 -0.36
CA PHE A 82 3.29 -15.19 0.17
C PHE A 82 2.11 -14.96 -0.78
N GLY A 83 2.26 -14.08 -1.76
CA GLY A 83 1.18 -13.60 -2.61
C GLY A 83 0.15 -12.81 -1.80
N GLY A 84 -1.06 -12.68 -2.35
CA GLY A 84 -2.16 -11.97 -1.72
C GLY A 84 -2.14 -10.47 -2.04
N ILE A 85 -2.59 -9.66 -1.08
CA ILE A 85 -2.78 -8.21 -1.24
C ILE A 85 -1.89 -7.46 -0.26
N TYR A 86 -1.13 -6.49 -0.79
CA TYR A 86 -0.41 -5.50 -0.01
C TYR A 86 -1.20 -4.20 0.09
N LEU A 87 -1.16 -3.57 1.26
CA LEU A 87 -1.72 -2.26 1.55
C LEU A 87 -0.70 -1.42 2.33
N ASP A 88 -0.52 -0.16 1.93
CA ASP A 88 0.15 0.85 2.76
C ASP A 88 -0.62 1.05 4.08
N LEU A 89 0.07 1.52 5.12
CA LEU A 89 -0.50 1.67 6.47
C LEU A 89 -1.39 2.91 6.62
N ASP A 90 -1.40 3.80 5.64
CA ASP A 90 -2.25 5.00 5.55
C ASP A 90 -3.45 4.80 4.61
N ILE A 91 -3.87 3.53 4.48
CA ILE A 91 -5.08 3.13 3.76
C ILE A 91 -6.19 2.77 4.74
N VAL A 92 -7.40 3.27 4.47
CA VAL A 92 -8.62 2.75 5.08
C VAL A 92 -9.42 2.01 4.02
N VAL A 93 -9.64 0.72 4.25
CA VAL A 93 -10.52 -0.10 3.41
C VAL A 93 -11.97 0.27 3.72
N THR A 94 -12.78 0.57 2.70
CA THR A 94 -14.20 0.95 2.86
C THR A 94 -15.15 -0.10 2.27
N LYS A 95 -14.64 -1.00 1.41
CA LYS A 95 -15.37 -2.14 0.84
C LYS A 95 -14.47 -3.37 0.75
N SER A 96 -15.10 -4.54 0.69
CA SER A 96 -14.36 -5.81 0.60
C SER A 96 -13.39 -5.84 -0.60
N LEU A 97 -12.18 -6.31 -0.32
CA LEU A 97 -11.12 -6.65 -1.27
C LEU A 97 -11.06 -8.17 -1.53
N GLU A 98 -11.88 -8.96 -0.83
CA GLU A 98 -11.99 -10.40 -1.06
C GLU A 98 -12.20 -10.70 -2.56
N ASN A 99 -11.54 -11.76 -3.03
CA ASN A 99 -11.55 -12.23 -4.42
C ASN A 99 -10.82 -11.37 -5.45
N LEU A 100 -10.25 -10.22 -5.08
CA LEU A 100 -9.34 -9.51 -5.97
C LEU A 100 -8.03 -10.28 -6.10
N LYS A 101 -7.55 -10.41 -7.35
CA LYS A 101 -6.37 -11.19 -7.71
C LYS A 101 -5.60 -10.45 -8.80
N ASN A 102 -4.28 -10.54 -8.78
CA ASN A 102 -3.39 -10.02 -9.85
C ASN A 102 -3.79 -8.63 -10.35
N PHE A 103 -3.67 -7.63 -9.48
CA PHE A 103 -4.12 -6.28 -9.76
C PHE A 103 -3.21 -5.21 -9.17
N ALA A 104 -3.35 -3.98 -9.68
CA ALA A 104 -2.80 -2.79 -9.05
C ALA A 104 -3.71 -1.58 -9.31
N GLY A 105 -3.60 -0.56 -8.47
CA GLY A 105 -4.30 0.70 -8.66
C GLY A 105 -3.51 1.71 -9.49
N ALA A 106 -4.10 2.24 -10.55
CA ALA A 106 -3.59 3.43 -11.21
C ALA A 106 -3.69 4.61 -10.23
N GLN A 107 -2.59 5.34 -10.05
CA GLN A 107 -2.59 6.61 -9.32
C GLN A 107 -3.13 7.73 -10.21
N ASP A 108 -2.68 7.74 -11.46
CA ASP A 108 -2.99 8.70 -12.50
C ASP A 108 -2.82 8.04 -13.88
N ASP A 109 -2.92 8.82 -14.96
CA ASP A 109 -2.88 8.33 -16.34
C ASP A 109 -1.52 7.75 -16.77
N GLU A 110 -0.46 8.00 -15.99
CA GLU A 110 0.92 7.61 -16.32
C GLU A 110 1.56 6.67 -15.29
N ARG A 111 1.02 6.60 -14.07
CA ARG A 111 1.62 5.83 -12.98
C ARG A 111 0.64 4.89 -12.29
N ILE A 112 1.11 3.66 -12.07
CA ILE A 112 0.53 2.71 -11.10
C ILE A 112 1.20 2.97 -9.75
N ALA A 113 0.40 3.20 -8.71
CA ALA A 113 0.94 3.30 -7.36
C ALA A 113 1.20 1.91 -6.78
N ASN A 114 2.15 1.85 -5.85
CA ASN A 114 2.53 0.61 -5.16
C ASN A 114 2.06 0.57 -3.70
N GLY A 115 1.00 1.33 -3.38
CA GLY A 115 0.37 1.35 -2.07
C GLY A 115 -0.80 0.37 -1.94
N VAL A 116 -1.39 -0.08 -3.05
CA VAL A 116 -2.35 -1.19 -3.08
C VAL A 116 -2.12 -2.07 -4.31
N MET A 117 -1.75 -3.32 -4.07
CA MET A 117 -1.44 -4.28 -5.13
C MET A 117 -1.79 -5.70 -4.70
N GLY A 118 -2.27 -6.51 -5.63
CA GLY A 118 -2.47 -7.94 -5.44
C GLY A 118 -1.65 -8.74 -6.44
N PHE A 119 -0.87 -9.70 -5.95
CA PHE A 119 -0.18 -10.68 -6.79
C PHE A 119 -0.42 -12.06 -6.18
N ASP A 120 -1.11 -12.93 -6.91
CA ASP A 120 -1.38 -14.28 -6.44
C ASP A 120 -0.13 -15.16 -6.60
N GLN A 121 -0.08 -16.27 -5.85
CA GLN A 121 0.93 -17.33 -6.03
C GLN A 121 0.73 -18.17 -7.30
N ASP A 122 -0.19 -17.76 -8.18
CA ASP A 122 -0.33 -18.37 -9.49
C ASP A 122 0.84 -17.98 -10.40
N ARG A 123 0.90 -18.63 -11.57
CA ARG A 123 1.99 -18.42 -12.55
C ARG A 123 2.10 -16.96 -13.00
N LEU A 124 0.99 -16.23 -13.11
CA LEU A 124 1.00 -14.84 -13.59
C LEU A 124 1.50 -13.91 -12.48
N GLY A 125 0.87 -13.97 -11.31
CA GLY A 125 1.19 -13.12 -10.16
C GLY A 125 2.63 -13.29 -9.71
N HIS A 126 3.08 -14.54 -9.51
CA HIS A 126 4.44 -14.81 -9.07
C HIS A 126 5.49 -14.36 -10.08
N ARG A 127 5.26 -14.59 -11.38
CA ARG A 127 6.17 -14.13 -12.45
C ARG A 127 6.25 -12.60 -12.47
N LEU A 128 5.13 -11.89 -12.37
CA LEU A 128 5.13 -10.43 -12.44
C LEU A 128 5.82 -9.79 -11.23
N VAL A 129 5.59 -10.29 -10.01
CA VAL A 129 6.29 -9.75 -8.83
C VAL A 129 7.78 -10.10 -8.84
N GLU A 130 8.16 -11.25 -9.40
CA GLU A 130 9.58 -11.59 -9.65
C GLU A 130 10.21 -10.67 -10.71
N GLU A 131 9.49 -10.33 -11.78
CA GLU A 131 9.94 -9.32 -12.75
C GLU A 131 10.11 -7.95 -12.10
N CYS A 132 9.20 -7.54 -11.19
CA CYS A 132 9.35 -6.30 -10.41
C CYS A 132 10.61 -6.33 -9.55
N LEU A 133 10.86 -7.40 -8.78
CA LEU A 133 12.07 -7.53 -7.98
C LEU A 133 13.33 -7.50 -8.85
N THR A 134 13.32 -8.20 -9.99
CA THR A 134 14.45 -8.23 -10.92
C THR A 134 14.75 -6.85 -11.49
N GLU A 135 13.73 -6.12 -11.92
CA GLU A 135 13.88 -4.77 -12.47
C GLU A 135 14.34 -3.78 -11.38
N LEU A 136 13.79 -3.87 -10.17
CA LEU A 136 14.22 -3.10 -9.01
C LEU A 136 15.71 -3.33 -8.72
N MET A 137 16.17 -4.59 -8.68
CA MET A 137 17.57 -4.91 -8.39
C MET A 137 18.53 -4.41 -9.47
N LYS A 138 18.08 -4.40 -10.72
CA LYS A 138 18.84 -3.97 -11.89
C LYS A 138 18.97 -2.45 -11.98
N ASP A 139 17.91 -1.71 -11.67
CA ASP A 139 17.81 -0.28 -11.88
C ASP A 139 17.45 0.46 -10.58
N PHE A 140 18.08 0.07 -9.48
CA PHE A 140 17.87 0.75 -8.19
C PHE A 140 18.42 2.17 -8.23
N ARG A 141 17.59 3.14 -7.84
CA ARG A 141 17.92 4.57 -7.80
C ARG A 141 17.69 5.13 -6.41
N GLY A 142 18.76 5.17 -5.61
CA GLY A 142 18.73 5.75 -4.26
C GLY A 142 18.47 7.25 -4.25
N ASP A 143 18.66 7.92 -5.37
CA ASP A 143 18.51 9.36 -5.57
C ASP A 143 17.12 9.79 -6.07
N LEU A 144 16.25 8.84 -6.46
CA LEU A 144 14.86 9.11 -6.85
C LEU A 144 13.82 8.51 -5.89
N TRP A 145 12.87 9.31 -5.40
CA TRP A 145 11.93 8.91 -4.34
C TRP A 145 11.01 7.77 -4.80
N ALA A 146 10.34 7.95 -5.93
CA ALA A 146 9.32 7.01 -6.44
C ALA A 146 9.89 5.90 -7.34
N HIS A 147 11.16 5.99 -7.73
CA HIS A 147 11.72 5.13 -8.77
C HIS A 147 11.67 3.66 -8.38
N ASN A 148 12.08 3.33 -7.15
CA ASN A 148 12.20 1.94 -6.68
C ASN A 148 10.85 1.29 -6.33
N GLY A 149 9.75 2.05 -6.41
CA GLY A 149 8.41 1.61 -6.04
C GLY A 149 7.43 1.73 -7.20
N PRO A 150 6.61 2.80 -7.26
CA PRO A 150 5.63 2.99 -8.33
C PRO A 150 6.19 2.88 -9.75
N ASP A 151 7.38 3.42 -10.03
CA ASP A 151 7.91 3.42 -11.40
C ASP A 151 8.36 2.02 -11.85
N ILE A 152 8.91 1.19 -10.96
CA ILE A 152 9.19 -0.25 -11.23
C ILE A 152 7.90 -0.99 -11.59
N VAL A 153 6.86 -0.86 -10.75
CA VAL A 153 5.58 -1.56 -10.97
C VAL A 153 4.96 -1.11 -12.29
N THR A 154 4.94 0.20 -12.55
CA THR A 154 4.44 0.77 -13.79
C THR A 154 5.16 0.19 -15.01
N LYS A 155 6.49 0.15 -14.99
CA LYS A 155 7.32 -0.37 -16.09
C LYS A 155 7.05 -1.85 -16.38
N VAL A 156 6.95 -2.68 -15.35
CA VAL A 156 6.67 -4.11 -15.52
C VAL A 156 5.26 -4.34 -16.06
N ILE A 157 4.26 -3.61 -15.56
CA ILE A 157 2.88 -3.77 -16.02
C ILE A 157 2.69 -3.21 -17.44
N GLN A 158 3.33 -2.09 -17.80
CA GLN A 158 3.37 -1.59 -19.19
C GLN A 158 3.91 -2.65 -20.16
N LYS A 159 4.99 -3.34 -19.78
CA LYS A 159 5.56 -4.46 -20.56
C LYS A 159 4.59 -5.64 -20.66
N GLN A 160 3.92 -6.00 -19.57
CA GLN A 160 2.93 -7.07 -19.54
C GLN A 160 1.73 -6.76 -20.46
N CYS A 161 1.23 -5.54 -20.40
CA CYS A 161 0.08 -5.07 -21.19
C CYS A 161 0.43 -4.67 -22.63
N ASN A 162 1.71 -4.51 -22.95
CA ASN A 162 2.20 -3.93 -24.20
C ASN A 162 1.58 -2.55 -24.49
N LEU A 163 1.48 -1.71 -23.47
CA LEU A 163 0.89 -0.37 -23.52
C LEU A 163 1.79 0.61 -22.76
N LYS A 164 1.91 1.84 -23.27
CA LYS A 164 2.74 2.88 -22.65
C LYS A 164 1.98 3.70 -21.61
N SER A 165 0.77 4.14 -21.90
CA SER A 165 -0.02 4.93 -20.93
C SER A 165 -0.79 4.02 -19.97
N VAL A 166 -0.80 4.36 -18.68
CA VAL A 166 -1.58 3.66 -17.65
C VAL A 166 -3.08 3.82 -17.90
N ALA A 167 -3.52 4.98 -18.41
CA ALA A 167 -4.91 5.20 -18.78
C ALA A 167 -5.43 4.12 -19.75
N HIS A 168 -4.61 3.70 -20.72
CA HIS A 168 -4.97 2.64 -21.68
C HIS A 168 -4.94 1.22 -21.08
N MET A 169 -4.31 1.03 -19.92
CA MET A 169 -4.26 -0.26 -19.22
C MET A 169 -5.50 -0.51 -18.35
N ILE A 170 -6.22 0.54 -17.98
CA ILE A 170 -7.41 0.45 -17.11
C ILE A 170 -8.46 -0.46 -17.75
N ASN A 171 -8.79 -1.56 -17.07
CA ASN A 171 -9.71 -2.61 -17.53
C ASN A 171 -9.38 -3.18 -18.94
N SER A 172 -8.12 -3.09 -19.36
CA SER A 172 -7.69 -3.53 -20.69
C SER A 172 -7.45 -5.04 -20.72
N SER A 173 -8.04 -5.73 -21.71
CA SER A 173 -7.77 -7.15 -21.95
C SER A 173 -6.32 -7.41 -22.39
N SER A 174 -5.62 -6.39 -22.88
CA SER A 174 -4.22 -6.47 -23.31
C SER A 174 -3.27 -6.82 -22.17
N CYS A 175 -3.69 -6.62 -20.91
CA CYS A 175 -2.93 -6.96 -19.71
C CYS A 175 -2.91 -8.47 -19.36
N LYS A 176 -3.52 -9.32 -20.21
CA LYS A 176 -3.40 -10.80 -20.18
C LYS A 176 -3.64 -11.39 -18.77
N GLY A 177 -4.73 -10.98 -18.14
CA GLY A 177 -5.16 -11.47 -16.82
C GLY A 177 -4.69 -10.63 -15.62
N PHE A 178 -3.90 -9.58 -15.83
CA PHE A 178 -3.61 -8.58 -14.79
C PHE A 178 -4.59 -7.41 -14.88
N GLN A 179 -5.19 -6.99 -13.77
CA GLN A 179 -6.18 -5.91 -13.74
C GLN A 179 -5.57 -4.60 -13.23
N VAL A 180 -5.57 -3.56 -14.08
CA VAL A 180 -5.28 -2.19 -13.63
C VAL A 180 -6.61 -1.50 -13.31
N PHE A 181 -6.81 -1.14 -12.05
CA PHE A 181 -8.01 -0.44 -11.60
C PHE A 181 -7.88 1.07 -11.80
N HIS A 182 -8.99 1.71 -12.17
CA HIS A 182 -9.10 3.16 -12.28
C HIS A 182 -8.82 3.86 -10.93
N PRO A 183 -8.22 5.07 -10.90
CA PRO A 183 -7.93 5.78 -9.65
C PRO A 183 -9.13 5.89 -8.72
N SER A 184 -10.34 6.13 -9.23
CA SER A 184 -11.56 6.20 -8.40
C SER A 184 -11.86 4.96 -7.53
N VAL A 185 -11.24 3.81 -7.81
CA VAL A 185 -11.41 2.58 -7.02
C VAL A 185 -10.53 2.59 -5.77
N PHE A 186 -9.30 3.09 -5.87
CA PHE A 186 -8.31 2.99 -4.78
C PHE A 186 -7.67 4.32 -4.35
N TYR A 187 -7.68 5.31 -5.22
CA TYR A 187 -7.15 6.66 -5.03
C TYR A 187 -8.21 7.70 -5.41
N PRO A 188 -9.39 7.70 -4.75
CA PRO A 188 -10.52 8.56 -5.13
C PRO A 188 -10.21 10.06 -5.02
N ILE A 189 -9.27 10.42 -4.14
CA ILE A 189 -8.69 11.76 -4.04
C ILE A 189 -7.19 11.63 -4.34
N PRO A 190 -6.69 12.26 -5.41
CA PRO A 190 -5.29 12.15 -5.81
C PRO A 190 -4.37 12.88 -4.80
N TYR A 191 -3.08 12.54 -4.79
CA TYR A 191 -2.14 13.08 -3.79
C TYR A 191 -2.00 14.61 -3.86
N GLN A 192 -2.25 15.23 -5.02
CA GLN A 192 -2.24 16.67 -5.22
C GLN A 192 -3.37 17.37 -4.44
N GLU A 193 -4.44 16.64 -4.13
CA GLU A 193 -5.63 17.13 -3.44
C GLU A 193 -5.80 16.49 -2.06
N TRP A 194 -4.71 15.97 -1.46
CA TRP A 194 -4.73 15.24 -0.20
C TRP A 194 -5.44 15.99 0.94
N GLU A 195 -5.37 17.32 0.94
CA GLU A 195 -6.00 18.23 1.90
C GLU A 195 -7.52 18.04 2.00
N ARG A 196 -8.18 17.61 0.90
CA ARG A 196 -9.62 17.35 0.87
C ARG A 196 -10.06 16.30 1.89
N TYR A 197 -9.18 15.39 2.31
CA TYR A 197 -9.49 14.44 3.37
C TYR A 197 -9.63 15.09 4.75
N PHE A 198 -8.97 16.23 4.97
CA PHE A 198 -8.79 16.82 6.30
C PHE A 198 -9.58 18.12 6.51
N TYR A 199 -9.98 18.80 5.44
CA TYR A 199 -10.81 20.01 5.51
C TYR A 199 -12.31 19.72 5.39
N GLU A 200 -13.13 20.64 5.90
CA GLU A 200 -14.59 20.50 5.94
C GLU A 200 -15.19 20.39 4.53
N ASP A 201 -15.94 19.31 4.28
CA ASP A 201 -16.53 18.98 2.97
C ASP A 201 -17.90 19.64 2.81
N LEU A 202 -17.88 20.96 2.64
CA LEU A 202 -19.08 21.82 2.67
C LEU A 202 -20.14 21.45 1.62
N ASP A 203 -19.72 20.92 0.47
CA ASP A 203 -20.61 20.52 -0.63
C ASP A 203 -20.85 18.99 -0.71
N GLY A 204 -20.22 18.20 0.17
CA GLY A 204 -20.34 16.75 0.23
C GLY A 204 -19.65 15.98 -0.90
N GLN A 205 -18.95 16.66 -1.82
CA GLN A 205 -18.37 16.01 -3.01
C GLN A 205 -17.26 15.01 -2.64
N THR A 206 -16.46 15.33 -1.61
CA THR A 206 -15.35 14.45 -1.21
C THR A 206 -15.87 13.15 -0.62
N LEU A 207 -16.87 13.21 0.26
CA LEU A 207 -17.52 12.02 0.80
C LEU A 207 -18.23 11.19 -0.28
N ASP A 208 -18.81 11.82 -1.30
CA ASP A 208 -19.43 11.11 -2.42
C ASP A 208 -18.42 10.33 -3.29
N LEU A 209 -17.21 10.87 -3.49
CA LEU A 209 -16.13 10.15 -4.14
C LEU A 209 -15.68 8.95 -3.29
N ILE A 210 -15.48 9.17 -1.99
CA ILE A 210 -15.05 8.13 -1.04
C ILE A 210 -16.07 6.99 -0.94
N ARG A 211 -17.38 7.30 -0.91
CA ARG A 211 -18.43 6.27 -0.86
C ARG A 211 -18.40 5.32 -2.06
N LYS A 212 -17.89 5.77 -3.21
CA LYS A 212 -17.80 4.98 -4.44
C LYS A 212 -16.54 4.10 -4.46
N SER A 213 -15.46 4.51 -3.79
CA SER A 213 -14.20 3.76 -3.76
C SER A 213 -14.26 2.48 -2.92
N LYS A 214 -13.28 1.60 -3.10
CA LYS A 214 -13.06 0.41 -2.24
C LYS A 214 -12.15 0.71 -1.05
N ILE A 215 -11.25 1.68 -1.20
CA ILE A 215 -10.37 2.17 -0.15
C ILE A 215 -10.24 3.70 -0.27
N ILE A 216 -9.67 4.33 0.76
CA ILE A 216 -9.03 5.65 0.65
C ILE A 216 -7.55 5.52 1.01
N HIS A 217 -6.72 6.41 0.48
CA HIS A 217 -5.31 6.53 0.79
C HIS A 217 -5.05 7.97 1.21
N VAL A 218 -4.65 8.21 2.46
CA VAL A 218 -4.59 9.58 3.02
C VAL A 218 -3.24 10.28 2.82
N TRP A 219 -2.30 9.63 2.14
CA TRP A 219 -1.03 10.23 1.70
C TRP A 219 -0.19 10.75 2.87
N ASN A 220 0.08 9.91 3.87
CA ASN A 220 0.70 10.24 5.16
C ASN A 220 2.02 11.01 5.04
N LYS A 221 2.77 10.85 3.94
CA LYS A 221 3.94 11.67 3.66
C LYS A 221 3.62 13.18 3.67
N LEU A 222 2.46 13.55 3.15
CA LEU A 222 1.92 14.90 3.05
C LEU A 222 1.07 15.25 4.28
N SER A 223 0.26 14.30 4.76
CA SER A 223 -0.80 14.57 5.75
C SER A 223 -0.47 14.28 7.21
N LYS A 224 0.67 13.67 7.54
CA LYS A 224 1.01 13.24 8.92
C LYS A 224 0.95 14.31 10.01
N TRP A 225 0.98 15.59 9.63
CA TRP A 225 0.92 16.72 10.56
C TRP A 225 -0.45 17.40 10.60
N GLU A 226 -1.36 17.00 9.71
CA GLU A 226 -2.67 17.60 9.60
C GLU A 226 -3.60 17.03 10.68
N PRO A 227 -4.22 17.87 11.52
CA PRO A 227 -5.13 17.41 12.55
C PRO A 227 -6.40 16.78 11.96
N VAL A 228 -6.83 15.67 12.54
CA VAL A 228 -8.13 15.07 12.21
C VAL A 228 -9.22 15.77 13.03
N THR A 229 -10.07 16.54 12.36
CA THR A 229 -11.21 17.25 12.98
C THR A 229 -12.51 16.50 12.75
N ASP A 230 -13.50 16.65 13.64
CA ASP A 230 -14.81 15.98 13.52
C ASP A 230 -15.61 16.35 12.25
N LYS A 231 -15.21 17.43 11.57
CA LYS A 231 -15.80 17.94 10.33
C LYS A 231 -15.12 17.40 9.07
N SER A 232 -13.97 16.73 9.20
CA SER A 232 -13.22 16.25 8.05
C SER A 232 -13.80 14.95 7.48
N PRO A 233 -13.75 14.74 6.16
CA PRO A 233 -14.10 13.47 5.53
C PRO A 233 -13.35 12.27 6.13
N TYR A 234 -12.06 12.43 6.43
CA TYR A 234 -11.27 11.37 7.02
C TYR A 234 -11.79 10.94 8.39
N SER A 235 -12.22 11.89 9.23
CA SER A 235 -12.82 11.55 10.53
C SER A 235 -14.11 10.74 10.38
N ALA A 236 -14.95 11.06 9.39
CA ALA A 236 -16.18 10.32 9.12
C ALA A 236 -15.88 8.88 8.68
N VAL A 237 -14.89 8.70 7.80
CA VAL A 237 -14.43 7.38 7.35
C VAL A 237 -13.81 6.59 8.50
N ALA A 238 -12.91 7.20 9.28
CA ALA A 238 -12.22 6.56 10.39
C ALA A 238 -13.19 6.10 11.49
N LYS A 239 -14.18 6.94 11.84
CA LYS A 239 -15.25 6.57 12.79
C LYS A 239 -16.06 5.37 12.31
N GLN A 240 -16.36 5.31 11.02
CA GLN A 240 -17.18 4.23 10.46
C GLN A 240 -16.40 2.92 10.31
N PHE A 241 -15.16 2.98 9.84
CA PHE A 241 -14.41 1.82 9.36
C PHE A 241 -13.24 1.42 10.25
N CYS A 242 -12.81 2.27 11.18
CA CYS A 242 -11.75 2.01 12.16
C CYS A 242 -12.14 2.45 13.59
N PRO A 243 -13.38 2.19 14.07
CA PRO A 243 -13.93 2.81 15.29
C PRO A 243 -13.05 2.60 16.54
N HIS A 244 -12.58 1.36 16.76
CA HIS A 244 -11.80 1.03 17.96
C HIS A 244 -10.44 1.74 18.02
N VAL A 245 -9.78 1.93 16.87
CA VAL A 245 -8.50 2.65 16.80
C VAL A 245 -8.75 4.15 16.90
N PHE A 246 -9.79 4.66 16.22
CA PHE A 246 -10.15 6.07 16.23
C PHE A 246 -10.49 6.57 17.66
N GLU A 247 -11.28 5.82 18.42
CA GLU A 247 -11.61 6.14 19.82
C GLU A 247 -10.36 6.22 20.71
N LYS A 248 -9.35 5.39 20.44
CA LYS A 248 -8.10 5.35 21.19
C LYS A 248 -7.15 6.50 20.82
N CYS A 249 -7.09 6.88 19.54
CA CYS A 249 -6.15 7.88 19.01
C CYS A 249 -6.64 9.34 19.10
N LYS A 250 -7.96 9.58 19.28
CA LYS A 250 -8.55 10.93 19.34
C LYS A 250 -8.06 11.85 18.21
N SER A 251 -7.40 12.98 18.52
CA SER A 251 -6.98 14.01 17.56
C SER A 251 -5.70 13.67 16.78
N ARG A 252 -5.06 12.52 17.04
CA ARG A 252 -3.87 12.04 16.33
C ARG A 252 -4.12 10.63 15.78
N PHE A 253 -5.17 10.50 14.97
CA PHE A 253 -5.44 9.31 14.16
C PHE A 253 -4.63 9.35 12.87
#